data_AF-A0A4C1T994-F1
#
_entry.id   AF-A0A4C1T994-F1
#
_cell.length_a   1.000
_cell.length_b   1.000
_cell.length_c   1.000
_cell.angle_alpha   90.00
_cell.angle_beta   90.00
_cell.angle_gamma   90.00
#
_symmetry.space_group_name_H-M   'P 1'
#
loop_
_entity.id
_entity.type
_entity.pdbx_description
1 polymer ?
#
loop_
_entity_poly.entity_id
_entity_poly.type
_entity_poly.pdbx_seq_one_letter_code
_entity_poly.pdbx_strand_id
1 'polypeptide(L)'
;MGTQSQRRINLHPNACGTCLISPSRIRRRRKSALSLMRPPVRMANASMNDALLTGPDLIRSLLGVLVRFRQGRVAVSADIKEMFLWVKIREEDRDSLRFLWRNNMNENPQDYRMTSLIFGAASSPCTAIYIKNRNASEFELEYPEA
;
A
#
# COMPACT_ATOMS: atom_id res chain seq x y z
N MET A 1 30.79 11.23 2.02
CA MET A 1 30.41 10.66 0.71
C MET A 1 30.07 9.20 0.92
N GLY A 2 28.80 8.87 1.14
CA GLY A 2 28.34 7.49 1.34
C GLY A 2 27.20 7.21 0.38
N THR A 3 27.47 6.47 -0.68
CA THR A 3 26.53 6.10 -1.72
C THR A 3 25.51 5.10 -1.16
N GLN A 4 24.33 5.57 -0.73
CA GLN A 4 23.20 4.68 -0.48
C GLN A 4 22.71 4.13 -1.82
N SER A 5 23.24 2.96 -2.19
CA SER A 5 22.74 2.15 -3.28
C SER A 5 21.29 1.78 -2.99
N GLN A 6 20.36 2.55 -3.58
CA GLN A 6 18.95 2.20 -3.64
C GLN A 6 18.82 0.91 -4.44
N ARG A 7 18.86 -0.24 -3.77
CA ARG A 7 18.56 -1.52 -4.40
C ARG A 7 17.05 -1.56 -4.67
N ARG A 8 16.67 -1.15 -5.88
CA ARG A 8 15.34 -1.33 -6.47
C ARG A 8 14.98 -2.80 -6.37
N ILE A 9 13.96 -3.13 -5.58
CA ILE A 9 13.33 -4.44 -5.69
C ILE A 9 12.44 -4.33 -6.92
N ASN A 10 12.94 -4.75 -8.09
CA ASN A 10 12.11 -4.93 -9.27
C ASN A 10 11.16 -6.11 -8.97
N LEU A 11 9.93 -5.81 -8.59
CA LEU A 11 8.85 -6.79 -8.62
C LEU A 11 8.68 -7.22 -10.09
N HIS A 12 8.98 -8.48 -10.37
CA HIS A 12 8.95 -9.06 -11.71
C HIS A 12 7.53 -8.89 -12.31
N PRO A 13 7.36 -8.42 -13.57
CA PRO A 13 6.06 -8.03 -14.13
C PRO A 13 5.08 -9.21 -14.36
N ASN A 14 5.49 -10.45 -14.07
CA ASN A 14 4.71 -11.67 -14.30
C ASN A 14 4.43 -12.48 -13.02
N ALA A 15 4.38 -11.84 -11.85
CA ALA A 15 3.82 -12.48 -10.65
C ALA A 15 2.30 -12.59 -10.80
N CYS A 16 1.87 -13.65 -11.49
CA CYS A 16 0.49 -14.05 -11.72
C CYS A 16 -0.30 -14.09 -10.40
N GLY A 17 -1.30 -13.23 -10.29
CA GLY A 17 -2.19 -13.08 -9.12
C GLY A 17 -3.28 -14.15 -9.00
N THR A 18 -3.02 -15.38 -9.43
CA THR A 18 -3.98 -16.49 -9.32
C THR A 18 -3.29 -17.81 -8.95
N CYS A 19 -2.74 -17.89 -7.74
CA CYS A 19 -2.59 -19.17 -7.06
C CYS A 19 -3.84 -19.42 -6.22
N LEU A 20 -4.79 -20.09 -6.86
CA LEU A 20 -5.98 -20.71 -6.28
C LEU A 20 -5.66 -21.40 -4.95
N ILE A 21 -6.48 -21.12 -3.94
CA ILE A 21 -6.54 -21.88 -2.70
C ILE A 21 -7.19 -23.23 -3.04
N SER A 22 -6.37 -24.25 -3.33
CA SER A 22 -6.79 -25.65 -3.22
C SER A 22 -6.48 -26.16 -1.80
N PRO A 23 -7.43 -26.80 -1.09
CA PRO A 23 -7.33 -27.06 0.34
C PRO A 23 -6.41 -28.23 0.73
N SER A 24 -5.62 -28.78 -0.19
CA SER A 24 -4.80 -29.97 0.06
C SER A 24 -3.33 -29.68 -0.21
N ARG A 25 -2.59 -29.39 0.88
CA ARG A 25 -1.11 -29.51 1.07
C ARG A 25 -0.46 -28.22 1.62
N ILE A 26 -0.69 -27.96 2.91
CA ILE A 26 0.10 -27.02 3.72
C ILE A 26 1.51 -27.60 3.89
N ARG A 27 2.41 -27.32 2.95
CA ARG A 27 3.85 -27.52 3.15
C ARG A 27 4.37 -26.28 3.86
N ARG A 28 4.68 -26.40 5.16
CA ARG A 28 5.32 -25.35 5.97
C ARG A 28 6.62 -24.88 5.29
N ARG A 29 6.56 -23.83 4.47
CA ARG A 29 7.74 -23.04 4.11
C ARG A 29 8.15 -22.26 5.36
N ARG A 30 9.43 -22.40 5.75
CA ARG A 30 10.05 -21.59 6.80
C ARG A 30 9.77 -20.13 6.48
N LYS A 31 9.06 -19.43 7.37
CA LYS A 31 8.63 -18.05 7.16
C LYS A 31 9.88 -17.16 7.13
N SER A 32 10.12 -16.48 6.02
CA SER A 32 10.95 -15.27 6.00
C SER A 32 10.33 -14.31 7.02
N ALA A 33 11.14 -13.79 7.94
CA ALA A 33 10.66 -12.95 9.03
C ALA A 33 10.73 -11.48 8.60
N LEU A 34 9.57 -10.90 8.30
CA LEU A 34 9.39 -9.45 8.27
C LEU A 34 9.28 -8.98 9.74
N SER A 35 10.23 -8.18 10.19
CA SER A 35 10.17 -7.55 11.51
C SER A 35 10.07 -6.05 11.29
N LEU A 36 8.92 -5.43 11.60
CA LEU A 36 8.80 -3.98 11.46
C LEU A 36 9.78 -3.30 12.42
N MET A 37 10.61 -2.37 11.92
CA MET A 37 11.62 -1.71 12.73
C MET A 37 10.92 -0.78 13.72
N ARG A 38 11.31 -0.84 15.00
CA ARG A 38 10.88 0.15 15.98
C ARG A 38 11.53 1.51 15.65
N PRO A 39 10.77 2.61 15.56
CA PRO A 39 11.36 3.95 15.50
C PRO A 39 12.19 4.22 16.78
N PRO A 40 13.15 5.17 16.75
CA PRO A 40 14.03 5.48 17.89
C PRO A 40 13.26 5.94 19.15
N VAL A 41 11.99 6.34 19.01
CA VAL A 41 11.12 6.72 20.12
C VAL A 41 10.39 5.47 20.64
N ARG A 42 10.71 5.07 21.87
CA ARG A 42 10.01 4.01 22.61
C ARG A 42 8.59 4.46 22.94
N MET A 43 7.64 4.28 22.03
CA MET A 43 6.23 4.19 22.40
C MET A 43 6.00 2.76 22.88
N ALA A 44 6.21 2.52 24.18
CA ALA A 44 6.28 1.19 24.77
C ALA A 44 4.90 0.51 24.92
N ASN A 45 4.03 0.59 23.90
CA ASN A 45 2.68 0.03 23.84
C ASN A 45 1.84 0.45 22.61
N ALA A 46 2.29 1.41 21.78
CA ALA A 46 1.52 1.87 20.62
C ALA A 46 1.94 1.18 19.32
N SER A 47 0.97 0.74 18.52
CA SER A 47 1.21 0.27 17.15
C SER A 47 1.52 1.45 16.23
N MET A 48 2.18 1.17 15.10
CA MET A 48 2.40 2.20 14.06
C MET A 48 1.09 2.88 13.64
N ASN A 49 -0.02 2.14 13.61
CA ASN A 49 -1.33 2.67 13.24
C ASN A 49 -1.90 3.64 14.29
N ASP A 50 -1.52 3.49 15.56
CA ASP A 50 -1.95 4.42 16.63
C ASP A 50 -1.21 5.76 16.54
N ALA A 51 -0.03 5.77 15.92
CA ALA A 51 0.75 6.98 15.67
C ALA A 51 0.40 7.66 14.34
N LEU A 52 -0.34 6.97 13.45
CA LEU A 52 -0.74 7.51 12.15
C LEU A 52 -2.10 8.19 12.23
N LEU A 53 -2.19 9.39 11.65
CA LEU A 53 -3.48 10.05 11.45
C LEU A 53 -4.27 9.31 10.36
N THR A 54 -5.36 8.65 10.73
CA THR A 54 -6.23 7.91 9.78
C THR A 54 -6.81 8.82 8.70
N GLY A 55 -7.04 10.10 9.03
CA GLY A 55 -7.74 11.04 8.16
C GLY A 55 -9.26 10.83 8.16
N PRO A 56 -10.01 11.70 7.46
CA PRO A 56 -11.45 11.55 7.32
C PRO A 56 -11.81 10.32 6.47
N ASP A 57 -12.98 9.74 6.72
CA ASP A 57 -13.49 8.67 5.87
C ASP A 57 -13.96 9.24 4.52
N LEU A 58 -13.16 8.98 3.47
CA LEU A 58 -13.44 9.39 2.10
C LEU A 58 -14.10 8.27 1.27
N ILE A 59 -14.39 7.11 1.88
CA ILE A 59 -15.03 6.00 1.19
C ILE A 59 -16.49 6.37 0.91
N ARG A 60 -16.88 6.34 -0.36
CA ARG A 60 -18.29 6.50 -0.73
C ARG A 60 -19.08 5.31 -0.20
N SER A 61 -20.25 5.55 0.39
CA SER A 61 -21.10 4.46 0.87
C SER A 61 -21.41 3.51 -0.27
N LEU A 62 -21.23 2.20 -0.03
CA LEU A 62 -21.48 1.16 -1.03
C LEU A 62 -22.92 1.24 -1.53
N LEU A 63 -23.88 1.48 -0.62
CA LEU A 63 -25.28 1.67 -0.98
C LEU A 63 -25.47 2.85 -1.96
N GLY A 64 -24.81 3.99 -1.71
CA GLY A 64 -24.88 5.15 -2.59
C GLY A 64 -24.30 4.87 -3.98
N VAL A 65 -23.22 4.06 -4.05
CA VAL A 65 -22.66 3.61 -5.33
C VAL A 65 -23.65 2.68 -6.05
N LEU A 66 -24.19 1.67 -5.37
CA LEU A 66 -25.14 0.71 -5.96
C LEU A 66 -26.43 1.36 -6.46
N VAL A 67 -26.96 2.36 -5.74
CA VAL A 67 -28.15 3.11 -6.17
C VAL A 67 -27.87 3.87 -7.46
N ARG A 68 -26.72 4.55 -7.58
CA ARG A 68 -26.34 5.28 -8.80
C ARG A 68 -26.13 4.35 -9.98
N PHE A 69 -25.53 3.18 -9.75
CA PHE A 69 -25.38 2.14 -10.78
C PHE A 69 -26.72 1.66 -11.33
N ARG A 70 -27.79 1.66 -10.52
CA ARG A 70 -29.15 1.28 -10.94
C ARG A 70 -29.93 2.40 -11.64
N GLN A 71 -29.51 3.66 -11.51
CA GLN A 71 -30.20 4.80 -12.14
C GLN A 71 -29.91 4.89 -13.65
N GLY A 72 -28.70 4.50 -14.08
CA GLY A 72 -28.31 4.50 -15.49
C GLY A 72 -28.69 3.21 -16.21
N ARG A 73 -28.88 3.28 -17.53
CA ARG A 73 -29.01 2.08 -18.39
C ARG A 73 -27.68 1.35 -18.61
N VAL A 74 -26.57 2.08 -18.46
CA VAL A 74 -25.21 1.60 -18.67
C VAL A 74 -24.39 2.01 -17.47
N ALA A 75 -23.56 1.10 -16.96
CA ALA A 75 -22.64 1.35 -15.86
C ALA A 75 -21.21 0.98 -16.28
N VAL A 76 -20.26 1.84 -15.95
CA VAL A 76 -18.83 1.62 -16.19
C VAL A 76 -18.15 1.36 -14.85
N SER A 77 -17.30 0.35 -14.80
CA SER A 77 -16.51 -0.01 -13.62
C SER A 77 -15.07 -0.26 -14.03
N ALA A 78 -14.15 0.33 -13.29
CA ALA A 78 -12.71 0.15 -13.48
C ALA A 78 -12.05 -0.11 -12.13
N ASP A 79 -11.01 -0.96 -12.14
CA ASP A 79 -10.16 -1.21 -10.97
C ASP A 79 -8.77 -0.64 -11.20
N ILE A 80 -8.24 0.08 -10.22
CA ILE A 80 -6.89 0.64 -10.28
C ILE A 80 -5.94 -0.38 -9.68
N LYS A 81 -5.33 -1.18 -10.56
CA LYS A 81 -4.34 -2.17 -10.16
C LYS A 81 -3.24 -1.51 -9.33
N GLU A 82 -3.03 -2.05 -8.13
CA GLU A 82 -1.97 -1.63 -7.21
C GLU A 82 -2.02 -0.13 -6.85
N MET A 83 -3.22 0.46 -6.71
CA MET A 83 -3.45 1.88 -6.42
C MET A 83 -2.52 2.47 -5.34
N PHE A 84 -2.25 1.74 -4.26
CA PHE A 84 -1.36 2.21 -3.18
C PHE A 84 0.12 2.31 -3.61
N LEU A 85 0.58 1.44 -4.51
CA LEU A 85 1.96 1.44 -4.97
C LEU A 85 2.26 2.63 -5.91
N TRP A 86 1.24 3.15 -6.58
CA TRP A 86 1.34 4.33 -7.44
C TRP A 86 1.56 5.62 -6.65
N VAL A 87 1.03 5.69 -5.43
CA VAL A 87 1.24 6.85 -4.55
C VAL A 87 2.63 6.78 -3.93
N LYS A 88 3.48 7.76 -4.24
CA LYS A 88 4.82 7.89 -3.68
C LYS A 88 4.82 8.68 -2.37
N ILE A 89 5.69 8.24 -1.47
CA ILE A 89 5.89 8.88 -0.17
C ILE A 89 7.08 9.84 -0.26
N ARG A 90 6.88 11.02 0.33
CA ARG A 90 7.89 12.08 0.43
C ARG A 90 9.11 11.56 1.15
N GLU A 91 10.30 11.96 0.72
CA GLU A 91 11.54 11.36 1.23
C GLU A 91 11.72 11.52 2.75
N GLU A 92 11.24 12.65 3.28
CA GLU A 92 11.19 12.97 4.70
C GLU A 92 10.35 12.00 5.55
N ASP A 93 9.27 11.46 4.98
CA ASP A 93 8.34 10.60 5.70
C ASP A 93 8.69 9.10 5.59
N ARG A 94 9.57 8.71 4.65
CA ARG A 94 9.91 7.29 4.39
C ARG A 94 10.52 6.59 5.60
N ASP A 95 11.14 7.35 6.49
CA ASP A 95 11.76 6.81 7.70
C ASP A 95 10.74 6.28 8.71
N SER A 96 9.50 6.78 8.68
CA SER A 96 8.41 6.27 9.50
C SER A 96 7.92 4.89 9.08
N LEU A 97 8.20 4.49 7.84
CA LEU A 97 7.76 3.22 7.23
C LEU A 97 8.92 2.25 7.00
N ARG A 98 9.90 2.27 7.90
CA ARG A 98 11.03 1.33 7.88
C ARG A 98 10.59 -0.05 8.36
N PHE A 99 11.13 -1.07 7.70
CA PHE A 99 10.96 -2.45 8.11
C PHE A 99 12.26 -3.23 7.96
N LEU A 100 12.46 -4.18 8.86
CA LEU A 100 13.55 -5.13 8.79
C LEU A 100 13.11 -6.37 8.02
N TRP A 101 13.96 -6.82 7.12
CA TRP A 101 13.74 -8.06 6.39
C TRP A 101 15.01 -8.91 6.37
N ARG A 102 14.83 -10.22 6.50
CA ARG A 102 15.88 -11.23 6.35
C ARG A 102 15.36 -12.44 5.59
N ASN A 103 16.19 -13.02 4.73
CA ASN A 103 15.82 -14.23 3.99
C ASN A 103 15.91 -15.46 4.88
N ASN A 104 16.93 -15.51 5.75
CA ASN A 104 17.14 -16.57 6.72
C ASN A 104 17.19 -16.03 8.15
N MET A 105 16.76 -16.84 9.12
CA MET A 105 16.80 -16.47 10.54
C MET A 105 18.23 -16.28 11.08
N ASN A 106 19.22 -16.85 10.40
CA ASN A 106 20.63 -16.78 10.75
C ASN A 106 21.33 -15.56 10.12
N GLU A 107 20.65 -14.83 9.23
CA GLU A 107 21.17 -13.60 8.65
C GLU A 107 20.78 -12.40 9.51
N ASN A 108 21.68 -11.41 9.57
CA ASN A 108 21.34 -10.14 10.15
C ASN A 108 20.21 -9.48 9.33
N PRO A 109 19.16 -9.00 9.99
CA PRO A 109 18.11 -8.24 9.31
C PRO A 109 18.67 -7.01 8.61
N GLN A 110 18.17 -6.74 7.41
CA GLN A 110 18.48 -5.54 6.65
C GLN A 110 17.32 -4.54 6.75
N ASP A 111 17.67 -3.27 6.83
CA ASP A 111 16.72 -2.16 6.87
C ASP A 111 16.22 -1.83 5.45
N TYR A 112 14.91 -1.80 5.29
CA TYR A 112 14.24 -1.34 4.09
C TYR A 112 13.31 -0.18 4.42
N ARG A 113 13.17 0.74 3.47
CA ARG A 113 12.24 1.88 3.54
C ARG A 113 11.21 1.72 2.43
N MET A 114 9.93 1.83 2.77
CA MET A 114 8.91 1.88 1.73
C MET A 114 8.95 3.21 0.99
N THR A 115 8.78 3.17 -0.34
CA THR A 115 8.73 4.37 -1.19
C THR A 115 7.31 4.75 -1.62
N SER A 116 6.35 3.86 -1.38
CA SER A 116 4.94 4.01 -1.71
C SER A 116 4.04 3.71 -0.51
N LEU A 117 2.74 4.00 -0.59
CA LEU A 117 1.81 3.64 0.48
C LEU A 117 1.83 2.13 0.75
N ILE A 118 1.81 1.78 2.03
CA ILE A 118 1.76 0.38 2.49
C ILE A 118 0.32 -0.09 2.68
N PHE A 119 0.10 -1.37 2.42
CA PHE A 119 -1.13 -2.04 2.84
C PHE A 119 -1.16 -2.15 4.37
N GLY A 120 -2.31 -1.87 4.97
CA GLY A 120 -2.52 -2.01 6.43
C GLY A 120 -2.14 -0.80 7.28
N ALA A 121 -1.61 0.28 6.69
CA ALA A 121 -1.53 1.56 7.39
C ALA A 121 -2.92 2.22 7.47
N ALA A 122 -3.25 2.77 8.64
CA ALA A 122 -4.55 3.41 8.88
C ALA A 122 -4.83 4.59 7.93
N SER A 123 -3.80 5.34 7.54
CA SER A 123 -3.90 6.51 6.65
C SER A 123 -3.98 6.17 5.16
N SER A 124 -3.48 5.00 4.75
CA SER A 124 -3.38 4.60 3.34
C SER A 124 -4.68 4.72 2.53
N PRO A 125 -5.86 4.23 3.00
CA PRO A 125 -7.10 4.33 2.23
C PRO A 125 -7.50 5.79 1.98
N CYS A 126 -7.43 6.63 3.01
CA CYS A 126 -7.76 8.05 2.89
C CYS A 126 -6.82 8.74 1.88
N THR A 127 -5.51 8.57 2.03
CA THR A 127 -4.52 9.21 1.16
C THR A 127 -4.69 8.78 -0.30
N ALA A 128 -4.89 7.49 -0.56
CA ALA A 128 -5.04 6.99 -1.92
C ALA A 128 -6.33 7.48 -2.59
N ILE A 129 -7.45 7.50 -1.85
CA ILE A 129 -8.73 8.04 -2.36
C ILE A 129 -8.62 9.54 -2.64
N TYR A 130 -7.99 10.29 -1.73
CA TYR A 130 -7.78 11.73 -1.90
C TYR A 130 -6.98 12.02 -3.17
N ILE A 131 -5.83 11.37 -3.35
CA ILE A 131 -4.97 11.58 -4.51
C ILE A 131 -5.70 11.18 -5.80
N LYS A 132 -6.39 10.04 -5.81
CA LYS A 132 -7.17 9.60 -6.97
C LYS A 132 -8.23 10.65 -7.35
N ASN A 133 -9.02 11.11 -6.39
CA ASN A 133 -10.06 12.11 -6.66
C ASN A 133 -9.47 13.45 -7.09
N ARG A 134 -8.37 13.87 -6.46
CA ARG A 134 -7.66 15.11 -6.80
C ARG A 134 -7.10 15.06 -8.22
N ASN A 135 -6.45 13.96 -8.59
CA ASN A 135 -5.95 13.75 -9.95
C ASN A 135 -7.10 13.76 -10.96
N ALA A 136 -8.22 13.10 -10.66
CA ALA A 136 -9.39 13.12 -11.55
C ALA A 136 -9.90 14.55 -11.81
N SER A 137 -9.93 15.42 -10.79
CA SER A 137 -10.33 16.82 -10.95
C SER A 137 -9.27 17.69 -11.63
N GLU A 138 -7.98 17.48 -11.32
CA GLU A 138 -6.89 18.27 -11.90
C GLU A 138 -6.71 18.00 -13.40
N PHE A 139 -6.93 16.76 -13.84
CA PHE A 139 -6.75 16.33 -15.23
C PHE A 139 -8.05 16.15 -16.01
N GLU A 140 -9.18 16.60 -15.47
CA GLU A 140 -10.52 16.44 -16.08
C GLU A 140 -10.58 17.02 -17.51
N LEU A 141 -9.92 18.15 -17.74
CA LEU A 141 -9.88 18.81 -19.05
C LEU A 141 -8.90 18.17 -20.04
N GLU A 142 -7.85 17.51 -19.54
CA GLU A 142 -6.81 16.90 -20.36
C GLU A 142 -7.21 15.47 -20.80
N TYR A 143 -7.92 14.74 -19.93
CA TYR A 143 -8.39 13.39 -20.18
C TYR A 143 -9.88 13.25 -19.84
N PRO A 144 -10.80 13.81 -20.66
CA PRO A 144 -12.24 13.83 -20.35
C PRO A 144 -12.92 12.45 -20.43
N GLU A 145 -12.27 11.46 -21.05
CA GLU A 145 -12.78 10.08 -21.23
C GLU A 145 -12.27 9.12 -20.13
N ALA A 146 -11.49 9.61 -19.15
CA ALA A 146 -10.83 8.82 -18.11
C ALA A 146 -11.67 8.60 -16.85
#